data_AF-A0A520F603-F1
#
_entry.id   AF-A0A520F603-F1
#
_cell.length_a   1.000
_cell.length_b   1.000
_cell.length_c   1.000
_cell.angle_alpha   90.00
_cell.angle_beta   90.00
_cell.angle_gamma   90.00
#
_symmetry.space_group_name_H-M   'P 1'
#
loop_
_entity.id
_entity.type
_entity.pdbx_description
1 polymer ?
#
loop_
_entity_poly.entity_id
_entity_poly.type
_entity_poly.pdbx_seq_one_letter_code
_entity_poly.pdbx_strand_id
1 'polypeptide(L)'
;MTVHRPIVVGIDGSQSSLQAVSWAALEAALRRAPLALVTTTFVPGVYGVPIGVPASFFEEVERDGKKRLTRAKDVATETAGLTLDIDTEL
;
A
#
# COMPACT_ATOMS: atom_id res chain seq x y z
N MET A 1 -22.13 -13.44 -9.88
CA MET A 1 -20.68 -13.13 -9.87
C MET A 1 -20.17 -13.38 -8.47
N THR A 2 -19.32 -14.38 -8.27
CA THR A 2 -18.63 -14.58 -6.98
C THR A 2 -17.53 -13.54 -6.87
N VAL A 3 -17.67 -12.59 -5.95
CA VAL A 3 -16.61 -11.61 -5.65
C VAL A 3 -15.54 -12.36 -4.87
N HIS A 4 -14.37 -12.55 -5.48
CA HIS A 4 -13.21 -13.09 -4.77
C HIS A 4 -12.75 -12.07 -3.74
N ARG A 5 -12.43 -12.53 -2.51
CA ARG A 5 -11.90 -11.64 -1.46
C ARG A 5 -10.60 -11.00 -1.95
N PRO A 6 -10.34 -9.74 -1.60
CA PRO A 6 -9.14 -9.05 -2.05
C PRO A 6 -7.88 -9.74 -1.55
N ILE A 7 -6.84 -9.73 -2.37
CA ILE A 7 -5.47 -10.02 -1.93
C ILE A 7 -4.94 -8.75 -1.29
N VAL A 8 -4.52 -8.82 -0.04
CA VAL A 8 -3.96 -7.69 0.70
C VAL A 8 -2.44 -7.84 0.76
N VAL A 9 -1.72 -6.76 0.46
CA VAL A 9 -0.26 -6.72 0.55
C VAL A 9 0.21 -5.47 1.29
N GLY A 10 1.11 -5.68 2.25
CA GLY A 10 1.71 -4.63 3.07
C GLY A 10 2.93 -4.00 2.40
N ILE A 11 3.07 -2.67 2.52
CA ILE A 11 4.17 -1.89 1.95
C ILE A 11 4.85 -1.07 3.04
N ASP A 12 6.14 -1.33 3.25
CA ASP A 12 7.00 -0.54 4.14
C ASP A 12 7.96 0.39 3.36
N GLY A 13 8.07 0.22 2.04
CA GLY A 13 8.94 0.98 1.15
C GLY A 13 10.26 0.27 0.81
N SER A 14 10.48 -0.93 1.35
CA SER A 14 11.63 -1.77 1.02
C SER A 14 11.54 -2.34 -0.40
N GLN A 15 12.66 -2.75 -0.97
CA GLN A 15 12.66 -3.48 -2.26
C GLN A 15 11.94 -4.84 -2.14
N SER A 16 12.01 -5.48 -0.97
CA SER A 16 11.27 -6.71 -0.69
C SER A 16 9.76 -6.51 -0.71
N SER A 17 9.25 -5.39 -0.16
CA SER A 17 7.81 -5.11 -0.22
C SER A 17 7.34 -4.88 -1.67
N LEU A 18 8.16 -4.28 -2.52
CA LEU A 18 7.81 -4.10 -3.94
C LEU A 18 7.77 -5.45 -4.70
N GLN A 19 8.67 -6.38 -4.39
CA GLN A 19 8.60 -7.74 -4.94
C GLN A 19 7.33 -8.47 -4.48
N ALA A 20 6.93 -8.28 -3.23
CA ALA A 20 5.66 -8.82 -2.72
C ALA A 20 4.46 -8.22 -3.47
N VAL A 21 4.50 -6.92 -3.80
CA VAL A 21 3.47 -6.26 -4.62
C VAL A 21 3.39 -6.87 -6.03
N SER A 22 4.52 -7.08 -6.70
CA SER A 22 4.54 -7.75 -8.00
C SER A 22 3.91 -9.14 -7.94
N TRP A 23 4.28 -9.94 -6.93
CA TRP A 23 3.69 -11.26 -6.74
C TRP A 23 2.17 -11.19 -6.50
N ALA A 24 1.73 -10.30 -5.60
CA ALA A 24 0.32 -10.14 -5.26
C ALA A 24 -0.52 -9.67 -6.46
N ALA A 25 0.03 -8.80 -7.30
CA ALA A 25 -0.62 -8.34 -8.53
C ALA A 25 -0.84 -9.49 -9.52
N LEU A 26 0.17 -10.33 -9.76
CA LEU A 26 0.03 -11.52 -10.62
C LEU A 26 -1.02 -12.48 -10.05
N GLU A 27 -0.98 -12.73 -8.75
CA GLU A 27 -1.93 -13.64 -8.09
C GLU A 27 -3.37 -13.10 -8.16
N ALA A 28 -3.56 -11.79 -7.94
CA ALA A 28 -4.86 -11.14 -8.02
C ALA A 28 -5.43 -11.22 -9.44
N ALA A 29 -4.59 -11.02 -10.47
CA ALA A 29 -4.98 -11.14 -11.87
C ALA A 29 -5.38 -12.59 -12.21
N LEU A 30 -4.60 -13.58 -11.77
CA LEU A 30 -4.90 -15.01 -11.98
C LEU A 30 -6.22 -15.41 -11.31
N ARG A 31 -6.48 -14.92 -10.10
CA ARG A 31 -7.70 -15.22 -9.34
C ARG A 31 -8.90 -14.36 -9.72
N ARG A 32 -8.73 -13.35 -10.58
CA ARG A 32 -9.73 -12.32 -10.86
C ARG A 32 -10.28 -11.72 -9.55
N ALA A 33 -9.36 -11.40 -8.65
CA ALA A 33 -9.65 -10.81 -7.35
C ALA A 33 -9.12 -9.36 -7.28
N PRO A 34 -9.73 -8.48 -6.49
CA PRO A 34 -9.17 -7.15 -6.24
C PRO A 34 -7.83 -7.24 -5.49
N LEU A 35 -7.00 -6.21 -5.63
CA LEU A 35 -5.73 -6.04 -4.92
C LEU A 35 -5.83 -4.84 -3.96
N ALA A 36 -5.55 -5.05 -2.68
CA ALA A 36 -5.49 -4.00 -1.67
C ALA A 36 -4.03 -3.76 -1.25
N LEU A 37 -3.53 -2.56 -1.52
CA LEU A 37 -2.21 -2.08 -1.15
C LEU A 37 -2.31 -1.32 0.18
N VAL A 38 -1.68 -1.82 1.23
CA VAL A 38 -1.75 -1.21 2.57
C VAL A 38 -0.37 -0.78 3.01
N THR A 39 -0.20 0.45 3.46
CA THR A 39 1.03 0.89 4.12
C THR A 39 0.75 1.19 5.58
N THR A 40 1.81 1.42 6.36
CA THR A 40 1.69 1.90 7.73
C THR A 40 2.60 3.09 7.90
N THR A 41 2.13 4.06 8.67
CA THR A 41 2.95 5.21 9.07
C THR A 41 3.45 5.04 10.50
N PHE A 42 4.69 5.47 10.76
CA PHE A 42 5.29 5.42 12.09
C PHE A 42 5.59 6.83 12.60
N VAL A 43 5.19 7.10 13.84
CA VAL A 43 5.49 8.34 14.56
C VAL A 43 6.44 8.02 15.71
N PRO A 44 7.75 8.33 15.59
CA PRO A 44 8.73 8.03 16.62
C PRO A 44 8.40 8.71 17.96
N GLY A 45 8.64 8.01 19.07
CA GLY A 45 8.59 8.59 20.41
C GLY A 45 7.18 8.78 20.98
N VAL A 46 6.14 8.31 20.29
CA VAL A 46 4.76 8.44 20.76
C VAL A 46 4.17 7.06 21.06
N TYR A 47 3.95 6.79 22.34
CA TYR A 47 3.09 5.70 22.82
C TYR A 47 1.85 6.32 23.46
N GLY A 48 1.00 6.98 22.67
CA GLY A 48 -0.18 7.70 23.19
C GLY A 48 -0.61 8.88 22.32
N VAL A 49 -1.20 9.91 22.93
CA VAL A 49 -1.57 11.16 22.25
C VAL A 49 -0.28 11.92 21.89
N PRO A 50 -0.07 12.34 20.63
CA PRO A 50 1.17 12.98 20.21
C PRO A 50 1.21 14.46 20.62
N ILE A 51 1.29 14.72 21.93
CA ILE A 51 1.33 16.07 22.48
C ILE A 51 2.67 16.73 22.12
N GLY A 52 2.62 17.93 21.56
CA GLY A 52 3.82 18.71 21.20
C GLY A 52 4.40 18.40 19.81
N VAL A 53 3.81 17.47 19.06
CA VAL A 53 4.18 17.23 17.66
C VAL A 53 3.45 18.25 16.77
N PRO A 54 4.16 19.02 15.92
CA PRO A 54 3.52 19.99 15.04
C PRO A 54 2.69 19.30 13.96
N ALA A 55 1.60 19.93 13.52
CA ALA A 55 0.72 19.40 12.46
C ALA A 55 1.47 19.02 11.17
N SER A 56 2.48 19.81 10.81
CA SER A 56 3.32 19.59 9.63
C SER A 56 4.03 18.24 9.61
N PHE A 57 4.31 17.66 10.79
CA PHE A 57 4.91 16.33 10.89
C PHE A 57 3.92 15.26 10.42
N PHE A 58 2.65 15.34 10.80
CA PHE A 58 1.63 14.37 10.36
C PHE A 58 1.37 14.49 8.86
N GLU A 59 1.35 15.71 8.34
CA GLU A 59 1.25 15.96 6.89
C GLU A 59 2.42 15.32 6.13
N GLU A 60 3.63 15.39 6.68
CA GLU A 60 4.81 14.76 6.10
C GLU A 60 4.73 13.23 6.13
N VAL A 61 4.34 12.67 7.28
CA VAL A 61 4.15 11.23 7.46
C VAL A 61 3.07 10.68 6.51
N GLU A 62 1.94 11.36 6.38
CA GLU A 62 0.88 11.02 5.43
C GLU A 62 1.38 11.10 3.98
N ARG A 63 2.10 12.18 3.65
CA ARG A 63 2.68 12.37 2.30
C ARG A 63 3.63 11.23 1.94
N ASP A 64 4.46 10.78 2.88
CA ASP A 64 5.40 9.69 2.65
C ASP A 64 4.70 8.34 2.53
N GLY A 65 3.65 8.08 3.31
CA GLY A 65 2.79 6.90 3.10
C GLY A 65 2.14 6.90 1.72
N LYS A 66 1.58 8.03 1.29
CA LYS A 66 1.02 8.17 -0.07
C LYS A 66 2.06 7.94 -1.16
N LYS A 67 3.29 8.44 -1.02
CA LYS A 67 4.38 8.15 -1.98
C LYS A 67 4.68 6.66 -2.08
N ARG A 68 4.69 5.92 -0.96
CA ARG A 68 4.88 4.45 -0.95
C ARG A 68 3.77 3.75 -1.71
N LEU A 69 2.51 4.15 -1.48
CA LEU A 69 1.34 3.59 -2.15
C LEU A 69 1.35 3.88 -3.66
N THR A 70 1.69 5.11 -4.08
CA THR A 70 1.83 5.45 -5.51
C THR A 70 2.84 4.55 -6.18
N ARG A 71 4.05 4.41 -5.60
CA ARG A 71 5.09 3.55 -6.17
C ARG A 71 4.67 2.08 -6.23
N ALA A 72 3.98 1.58 -5.21
CA ALA A 72 3.46 0.22 -5.20
C ALA A 72 2.39 0.01 -6.30
N LYS A 73 1.51 0.99 -6.49
CA LYS A 73 0.49 0.97 -7.54
C LYS A 73 1.12 0.93 -8.94
N ASP A 74 2.17 1.71 -9.17
CA ASP A 74 2.92 1.70 -10.43
C ASP A 74 3.49 0.30 -10.70
N VAL A 75 4.18 -0.30 -9.72
CA VAL A 75 4.74 -1.66 -9.82
C VAL A 75 3.65 -2.71 -10.08
N ALA A 76 2.51 -2.63 -9.39
CA ALA A 76 1.40 -3.56 -9.59
C ALA A 76 0.85 -3.46 -11.03
N THR A 77 0.68 -2.23 -11.53
CA THR A 77 0.17 -1.95 -12.87
C THR A 77 1.14 -2.41 -13.95
N GLU A 78 2.44 -2.16 -13.78
CA GLU A 78 3.50 -2.62 -14.68
C GLU A 78 3.59 -4.15 -14.74
N THR A 79 3.34 -4.83 -13.61
CA THR A 79 3.49 -6.29 -13.51
C THR A 79 2.32 -7.05 -14.14
N ALA A 80 1.07 -6.62 -13.89
CA ALA A 80 -0.12 -7.40 -14.22
C ALA A 80 -1.10 -6.69 -15.16
N GLY A 81 -0.81 -5.45 -15.56
CA GLY A 81 -1.61 -4.66 -16.49
C GLY A 81 -2.82 -3.97 -15.87
N LEU A 82 -3.54 -3.20 -16.69
CA LEU A 82 -4.66 -2.31 -16.30
C LEU A 82 -5.96 -3.06 -15.92
N THR A 83 -5.96 -4.38 -15.87
CA THR A 83 -7.16 -5.19 -15.61
C THR A 83 -7.41 -5.45 -14.12
N LEU A 84 -6.52 -5.00 -13.25
CA LEU A 84 -6.66 -5.13 -11.80
C LEU A 84 -7.49 -4.00 -11.22
N ASP A 85 -8.44 -4.37 -10.36
CA ASP A 85 -9.07 -3.46 -9.41
C ASP A 85 -8.11 -3.27 -8.22
N ILE A 86 -7.56 -2.06 -8.07
CA ILE A 86 -6.50 -1.75 -7.09
C ILE A 86 -6.97 -0.67 -6.13
N ASP A 87 -7.10 -1.05 -4.86
CA ASP A 87 -7.37 -0.15 -3.75
C ASP A 87 -6.08 0.14 -2.96
N THR A 88 -6.00 1.34 -2.38
CA THR A 88 -4.87 1.76 -1.54
C THR A 88 -5.35 2.27 -0.20
N GLU A 89 -4.72 1.81 0.88
CA GLU A 89 -5.04 2.18 2.27
C GLU A 89 -3.76 2.62 3.01
N LEU A 90 -3.87 3.68 3.80
CA LEU A 90 -2.77 4.34 4.52
C LEU A 90 -2.62 3.84 5.96
#